data_AF-A0A3D0PHK3-F1
#
_entry.id   AF-A0A3D0PHK3-F1
#
_cell.length_a   1.000
_cell.length_b   1.000
_cell.length_c   1.000
_cell.angle_alpha   90.00
_cell.angle_beta   90.00
_cell.angle_gamma   90.00
#
_symmetry.space_group_name_H-M   'P 1'
#
loop_
_entity.id
_entity.type
_entity.pdbx_description
1 polymer ?
#
loop_
_entity_poly.entity_id
_entity_poly.type
_entity_poly.pdbx_seq_one_letter_code
_entity_poly.pdbx_strand_id
1 'polypeptide(L)'
;MPTHNLPLRWRIYKSNDDKKYPFSLFIEEKHGSFVFLRTAEKWPGPGKNVFCKFEGIVGSKTVPKVKPVDECAIFSIRRYGKRLTVILNRPKNKRSWFIFLQREYKKYPGTFYTQVFWITQSSSIAERRGAYIPKTKRAEYTVLIDSNERYPYQFGAIETRRAPLQSGDYALCIGDAIVAIVERKTRENFLHELGHLDVFRAKLQEMAKFPHRVVVFEGSYTDFVSEKNEFYQGAFIARVIGDLCAEFPDVPLLFFKGRKSANQWVFYYFQAVYNRQSGTSAV
;
A
#
# COMPACT_ATOMS: atom_id res chain seq x y z
N MET A 1 14.65 -17.07 -18.26
CA MET A 1 15.78 -16.81 -17.33
C MET A 1 15.32 -15.75 -16.34
N PRO A 2 15.13 -16.04 -15.05
CA PRO A 2 14.86 -14.96 -14.10
C PRO A 2 16.13 -14.12 -14.02
N THR A 3 16.03 -12.85 -14.39
CA THR A 3 17.07 -11.88 -14.04
C THR A 3 17.27 -11.97 -12.54
N HIS A 4 18.41 -12.50 -12.09
CA HIS A 4 18.81 -12.45 -10.70
C HIS A 4 18.98 -10.97 -10.33
N ASN A 5 17.86 -10.33 -9.97
CA ASN A 5 17.88 -9.00 -9.44
C ASN A 5 18.60 -9.13 -8.10
N LEU A 6 19.80 -8.55 -8.02
CA LEU A 6 20.60 -8.60 -6.79
C LEU A 6 19.72 -8.12 -5.63
N PRO A 7 19.82 -8.70 -4.43
CA PRO A 7 19.04 -8.21 -3.31
C PRO A 7 19.45 -6.77 -2.98
N LEU A 8 18.46 -5.93 -2.68
CA LEU A 8 18.71 -4.57 -2.17
C LEU A 8 19.48 -4.66 -0.85
N ARG A 9 20.32 -3.67 -0.58
CA ARG A 9 21.30 -3.73 0.52
C ARG A 9 20.97 -2.80 1.67
N TRP A 10 21.18 -3.31 2.89
CA TRP A 10 21.25 -2.56 4.13
C TRP A 10 22.70 -2.54 4.61
N ARG A 11 23.24 -1.35 4.90
CA ARG A 11 24.62 -1.20 5.40
C ARG A 11 24.71 -0.15 6.48
N ILE A 12 25.41 -0.46 7.56
CA ILE A 12 25.75 0.48 8.62
C ILE A 12 27.27 0.61 8.70
N TYR A 13 27.75 1.84 8.77
CA TYR A 13 29.16 2.17 8.98
C TYR A 13 29.31 2.98 10.25
N LYS A 14 30.49 2.88 10.87
CA LYS A 14 30.89 3.82 11.93
C LYS A 14 31.54 5.03 11.26
N SER A 15 31.05 6.22 11.58
CA SER A 15 31.55 7.51 11.12
C SER A 15 32.20 8.21 12.31
N ASN A 16 33.44 8.67 12.17
CA ASN A 16 34.12 9.42 13.23
C ASN A 16 33.84 10.93 13.15
N ASP A 17 33.19 11.39 12.07
CA ASP A 17 32.99 12.81 11.76
C ASP A 17 31.95 13.52 12.65
N ASP A 18 31.05 12.77 13.29
CA ASP A 18 29.98 13.32 14.12
C ASP A 18 29.86 12.53 15.43
N LYS A 19 30.29 13.14 16.54
CA LYS A 19 30.23 12.51 17.87
C LYS A 19 28.80 12.21 18.34
N LYS A 20 27.81 12.98 17.88
CA LYS A 20 26.40 12.81 18.25
C LYS A 20 25.71 11.74 17.40
N TYR A 21 26.10 11.61 16.13
CA TYR A 21 25.58 10.61 15.20
C TYR A 21 26.72 9.77 14.58
N PRO A 22 27.37 8.90 15.38
CA PRO A 22 28.56 8.17 14.97
C PRO A 22 28.28 6.98 14.03
N PHE A 23 27.03 6.75 13.63
CA PHE A 23 26.68 5.69 12.69
C PHE A 23 26.02 6.26 11.45
N SER A 24 26.39 5.70 10.29
CA SER A 24 25.83 6.01 8.97
C SER A 24 25.10 4.79 8.43
N LEU A 25 23.79 4.89 8.30
CA LEU A 25 22.90 3.86 7.80
C LEU A 25 22.51 4.17 6.35
N PHE A 26 22.76 3.23 5.46
CA PHE A 26 22.38 3.25 4.06
C PHE A 26 21.37 2.14 3.78
N ILE A 27 20.20 2.52 3.27
CA ILE A 27 19.11 1.61 2.91
C ILE A 27 18.85 1.74 1.42
N GLU A 28 19.16 0.72 0.64
CA GLU A 28 18.93 0.71 -0.81
C GLU A 28 17.44 0.52 -1.11
N GLU A 29 16.81 1.51 -1.75
CA GLU A 29 15.39 1.43 -2.16
C GLU A 29 15.23 1.02 -3.62
N LYS A 30 16.16 1.46 -4.46
CA LYS A 30 16.32 1.07 -5.87
C LYS A 30 17.79 0.81 -6.09
N HIS A 31 18.13 -0.04 -7.06
CA HIS A 31 19.52 -0.36 -7.33
C HIS A 31 20.38 0.90 -7.52
N GLY A 32 21.40 1.02 -6.67
CA GLY A 32 22.32 2.14 -6.65
C GLY A 32 21.81 3.44 -6.01
N SER A 33 20.60 3.44 -5.43
CA SER A 33 19.98 4.58 -4.76
C SER A 33 19.65 4.25 -3.31
N PHE A 34 20.27 5.01 -2.39
CA PHE A 34 20.27 4.74 -0.96
C PHE A 34 19.67 5.91 -0.18
N VAL A 35 18.73 5.60 0.72
CA VAL A 35 18.38 6.51 1.81
C VAL A 35 19.57 6.55 2.77
N PHE A 36 20.15 7.74 2.98
CA PHE A 36 21.25 7.95 3.90
C PHE A 36 20.75 8.63 5.19
N LEU A 37 20.97 7.92 6.30
CA LEU A 37 20.62 8.35 7.65
C LEU A 37 21.86 8.36 8.54
N ARG A 38 22.02 9.39 9.39
CA ARG A 38 22.95 9.35 10.52
C ARG A 38 22.21 9.06 11.82
N THR A 39 22.75 8.16 12.64
CA THR A 39 22.11 7.66 13.86
C THR A 39 23.06 7.70 15.06
N ALA A 40 22.50 7.91 16.24
CA ALA A 40 23.27 7.93 17.50
C ALA A 40 23.72 6.51 17.92
N GLU A 41 22.93 5.50 17.54
CA GLU A 41 23.13 4.10 17.92
C GLU A 41 23.14 3.20 16.67
N LYS A 42 23.84 2.07 16.74
CA LYS A 42 23.88 1.05 15.67
C LYS A 42 22.50 0.44 15.42
N TRP A 43 21.72 0.24 16.49
CA TRP A 43 20.36 -0.30 16.47
C TRP A 43 19.57 0.34 17.61
N PRO A 44 18.27 0.62 17.45
CA PRO A 44 17.44 1.06 18.56
C PRO A 44 17.43 0.02 19.68
N GLY A 45 17.76 0.46 20.90
CA GLY A 45 17.62 -0.36 22.10
C GLY A 45 16.19 -0.85 22.35
N PRO A 46 15.99 -1.84 23.24
CA PRO A 46 14.66 -2.33 23.61
C PRO A 46 13.76 -1.18 24.09
N GLY A 47 12.54 -1.09 23.56
CA GLY A 47 11.55 -0.08 23.98
C GLY A 47 11.91 1.37 23.65
N LYS A 48 12.85 1.61 22.74
CA LYS A 48 13.25 2.95 22.29
C LYS A 48 13.16 3.07 20.77
N ASN A 49 12.80 4.26 20.29
CA ASN A 49 13.05 4.66 18.92
C ASN A 49 14.32 5.52 18.83
N VAL A 50 14.97 5.50 17.67
CA VAL A 50 16.17 6.30 17.41
C VAL A 50 15.82 7.42 16.44
N PHE A 51 16.10 8.66 16.84
CA PHE A 51 16.10 9.77 15.91
C PHE A 51 17.26 9.61 14.92
N CYS A 52 16.94 9.75 13.64
CA CYS A 52 17.87 9.66 12.53
C CYS A 52 17.88 11.00 11.80
N LYS A 53 19.07 11.56 11.58
CA LYS A 53 19.26 12.72 10.71
C LYS A 53 19.21 12.24 9.26
N PHE A 54 18.28 12.78 8.46
CA PHE A 54 18.18 12.47 7.04
C PHE A 54 19.18 13.33 6.25
N GLU A 55 20.09 12.67 5.54
CA GLU A 55 21.10 13.33 4.71
C GLU A 55 20.75 13.29 3.21
N GLY A 56 19.59 12.71 2.87
CA GLY A 56 19.08 12.63 1.50
C GLY A 56 19.14 11.24 0.89
N ILE A 57 18.86 11.20 -0.42
CA ILE A 57 18.99 10.01 -1.26
C ILE A 57 20.32 10.14 -2.01
N VAL A 58 21.19 9.14 -1.89
CA VAL A 58 22.54 9.16 -2.42
C VAL A 58 22.82 7.99 -3.34
N GLY A 59 23.76 8.16 -4.27
CA GLY A 59 24.20 7.11 -5.18
C GLY A 59 25.22 6.15 -4.55
N SER A 60 25.48 5.03 -5.21
CA SER A 60 26.51 4.04 -4.81
C SER A 60 27.90 4.63 -4.53
N LYS A 61 28.26 5.75 -5.17
CA LYS A 61 29.58 6.41 -4.99
C LYS A 61 29.76 6.98 -3.57
N THR A 62 28.67 7.39 -2.92
CA THR A 62 28.68 7.96 -1.57
C THR A 62 28.74 6.88 -0.49
N VAL A 63 28.37 5.64 -0.83
CA VAL A 63 28.46 4.52 0.11
C VAL A 63 29.94 4.16 0.31
N PRO A 64 30.45 4.15 1.56
CA PRO A 64 31.84 3.82 1.83
C PRO A 64 32.25 2.45 1.25
N LYS A 65 33.47 2.35 0.73
CA LYS A 65 34.06 1.10 0.20
C LYS A 65 34.72 0.23 1.28
N VAL A 66 34.71 0.68 2.54
CA VAL A 66 35.24 -0.07 3.69
C VAL A 66 34.25 -1.15 4.13
N LYS A 67 34.69 -2.08 4.98
CA LYS A 67 33.80 -3.12 5.53
C LYS A 67 32.73 -2.50 6.44
N PRO A 68 31.42 -2.75 6.21
CA PRO A 68 30.35 -2.28 7.11
C PRO A 68 30.45 -2.92 8.50
N VAL A 69 30.00 -2.21 9.53
CA VAL A 69 29.84 -2.77 10.89
C VAL A 69 28.56 -3.60 11.01
N ASP A 70 27.61 -3.41 10.09
CA ASP A 70 26.42 -4.24 9.91
C ASP A 70 26.08 -4.27 8.43
N GLU A 71 25.85 -5.45 7.85
CA GLU A 71 25.36 -5.60 6.48
C GLU A 71 24.32 -6.70 6.43
N CYS A 72 23.27 -6.50 5.63
CA CYS A 72 22.26 -7.52 5.40
C CYS A 72 21.57 -7.28 4.05
N ALA A 73 21.19 -8.37 3.39
CA ALA A 73 20.25 -8.31 2.27
C ALA A 73 18.87 -7.89 2.79
N ILE A 74 18.21 -6.99 2.06
CA ILE A 74 16.83 -6.59 2.32
C ILE A 74 15.92 -7.64 1.67
N PHE A 75 15.14 -8.33 2.50
CA PHE A 75 14.12 -9.28 2.06
C PHE A 75 12.89 -8.57 1.46
N SER A 76 12.46 -7.47 2.07
CA SER A 76 11.38 -6.65 1.54
C SER A 76 11.51 -5.19 1.98
N ILE A 77 11.17 -4.28 1.08
CA ILE A 77 11.11 -2.85 1.36
C ILE A 77 9.81 -2.28 0.78
N ARG A 78 9.11 -1.46 1.56
CA ARG A 78 7.85 -0.83 1.12
C ARG A 78 7.68 0.56 1.73
N ARG A 79 7.36 1.54 0.89
CA ARG A 79 6.81 2.83 1.33
C ARG A 79 5.28 2.76 1.44
N TYR A 80 4.76 3.39 2.49
CA TYR A 80 3.34 3.63 2.68
C TYR A 80 3.14 4.92 3.47
N GLY A 81 2.61 5.95 2.81
CA GLY A 81 2.59 7.29 3.36
C GLY A 81 4.02 7.75 3.72
N LYS A 82 4.17 8.24 4.95
CA LYS A 82 5.45 8.71 5.51
C LYS A 82 6.35 7.60 6.04
N ARG A 83 5.91 6.34 5.99
CA ARG A 83 6.60 5.20 6.58
C ARG A 83 7.32 4.37 5.53
N LEU A 84 8.62 4.18 5.69
CA LEU A 84 9.40 3.16 5.01
C LEU A 84 9.49 1.93 5.91
N THR A 85 9.05 0.79 5.41
CA THR A 85 9.16 -0.51 6.10
C THR A 85 10.29 -1.30 5.47
N VAL A 86 11.21 -1.80 6.28
CA VAL A 86 12.34 -2.62 5.85
C VAL A 86 12.30 -3.94 6.61
N ILE A 87 12.30 -5.04 5.87
CA ILE A 87 12.44 -6.40 6.37
C ILE A 87 13.78 -6.94 5.88
N LEU A 88 14.67 -7.25 6.81
CA LEU A 88 16.01 -7.79 6.55
C LEU A 88 15.97 -9.31 6.49
N ASN A 89 16.87 -9.90 5.70
CA ASN A 89 16.98 -11.36 5.55
C ASN A 89 17.81 -11.98 6.69
N ARG A 90 17.31 -11.92 7.93
CA ARG A 90 17.95 -12.47 9.13
C ARG A 90 16.94 -12.67 10.28
N PRO A 91 17.27 -13.46 11.32
CA PRO A 91 16.36 -13.72 12.44
C PRO A 91 16.22 -12.55 13.43
N LYS A 92 17.33 -11.95 13.86
CA LYS A 92 17.35 -10.82 14.82
C LYS A 92 17.31 -9.49 14.09
N ASN A 93 16.71 -8.46 14.71
CA ASN A 93 16.59 -7.12 14.12
C ASN A 93 16.05 -7.18 12.68
N LYS A 94 15.02 -8.01 12.48
CA LYS A 94 14.46 -8.38 11.18
C LYS A 94 13.59 -7.29 10.58
N ARG A 95 12.76 -6.63 11.39
CA ARG A 95 11.73 -5.68 10.92
C ARG A 95 11.97 -4.31 11.52
N SER A 96 12.08 -3.31 10.66
CA SER A 96 12.28 -1.91 11.00
C SER A 96 11.30 -1.02 10.26
N TRP A 97 10.87 0.04 10.92
CA TRP A 97 10.10 1.13 10.31
C TRP A 97 10.85 2.44 10.48
N PHE A 98 10.86 3.24 9.42
CA PHE A 98 11.38 4.61 9.41
C PHE A 98 10.23 5.55 9.09
N ILE A 99 9.94 6.47 10.00
CA ILE A 99 8.86 7.46 9.82
C ILE A 99 9.50 8.79 9.46
N PHE A 100 9.24 9.28 8.25
CA PHE A 100 9.76 10.54 7.71
C PHE A 100 8.74 11.66 7.98
N LEU A 101 9.11 12.65 8.79
CA LEU A 101 8.26 13.78 9.14
C LEU A 101 8.91 15.08 8.67
N GLN A 102 8.28 15.76 7.72
CA GLN A 102 8.65 17.13 7.40
C GLN A 102 8.23 18.08 8.53
N ARG A 103 9.16 18.95 8.92
CA ARG A 103 8.98 20.01 9.91
C ARG A 103 9.54 21.30 9.36
N GLU A 104 8.85 22.39 9.62
CA GLU A 104 9.36 23.71 9.32
C GLU A 104 10.45 24.10 10.33
N TYR A 105 11.49 24.79 9.85
CA TYR A 105 12.48 25.37 10.74
C TYR A 105 11.86 26.51 11.54
N LYS A 106 11.92 26.42 12.87
CA LYS A 106 11.42 27.49 13.77
C LYS A 106 12.04 28.86 13.49
N LYS A 107 13.30 28.89 13.01
CA LYS A 107 14.07 30.11 12.76
C LYS A 107 13.99 30.63 11.32
N TYR A 108 13.53 29.80 10.38
CA TYR A 108 13.48 30.13 8.96
C TYR A 108 12.12 29.71 8.39
N PRO A 109 11.08 30.55 8.54
CA PRO A 109 9.76 30.28 7.99
C PRO A 109 9.83 29.99 6.48
N GLY A 110 9.08 29.01 6.01
CA GLY A 110 9.09 28.52 4.63
C GLY A 110 10.20 27.50 4.30
N THR A 111 11.16 27.27 5.20
CA THR A 111 12.19 26.23 5.01
C THR A 111 11.83 24.98 5.81
N PHE A 112 11.92 23.81 5.20
CA PHE A 112 11.56 22.53 5.83
C PHE A 112 12.77 21.60 5.98
N TYR A 113 12.73 20.75 7.01
CA TYR A 113 13.65 19.63 7.19
C TYR A 113 12.91 18.35 7.53
N THR A 114 13.56 17.22 7.27
CA THR A 114 12.99 15.90 7.48
C THR A 114 13.56 15.26 8.74
N GLN A 115 12.68 15.00 9.71
CA GLN A 115 12.99 14.17 10.87
C GLN A 115 12.67 12.71 10.55
N VAL A 116 13.58 11.80 10.86
CA VAL A 116 13.34 10.37 10.67
C VAL A 116 13.37 9.66 12.01
N PHE A 117 12.36 8.86 12.30
CA PHE A 117 12.33 8.01 13.50
C PHE A 117 12.44 6.54 13.10
N TRP A 118 13.49 5.88 13.58
CA TRP A 118 13.70 4.46 13.39
C TRP A 118 13.15 3.66 14.58
N ILE A 119 12.24 2.75 14.26
CA ILE A 119 11.52 1.91 15.21
C ILE A 119 11.76 0.44 14.82
N THR A 120 12.18 -0.38 15.78
CA THR A 120 12.29 -1.83 15.61
C THR A 120 10.99 -2.54 16.02
N GLN A 121 10.80 -3.78 15.57
CA GLN A 121 9.69 -4.63 16.04
C GLN A 121 9.59 -4.70 17.56
N SER A 122 10.70 -4.90 18.26
CA SER A 122 10.72 -4.99 19.72
C SER A 122 10.28 -3.68 20.38
N SER A 123 10.77 -2.51 19.92
CA SER A 123 10.32 -1.20 20.42
C SER A 123 8.83 -0.98 20.16
N SER A 124 8.35 -1.27 18.94
CA SER A 124 6.94 -1.07 18.60
C SER A 124 5.99 -1.90 19.47
N ILE A 125 6.37 -3.15 19.79
CA ILE A 125 5.57 -4.03 20.65
C ILE A 125 5.64 -3.56 22.11
N ALA A 126 6.84 -3.26 22.62
CA ALA A 126 7.04 -2.82 23.99
C ALA A 126 6.27 -1.53 24.32
N GLU A 127 6.24 -0.58 23.37
CA GLU A 127 5.52 0.69 23.52
C GLU A 127 4.02 0.60 23.16
N ARG A 128 3.51 -0.59 22.81
CA ARG A 128 2.11 -0.82 22.38
C ARG A 128 1.63 0.20 21.34
N ARG A 129 2.48 0.51 20.37
CA ARG A 129 2.17 1.53 19.36
C ARG A 129 0.93 1.12 18.57
N GLY A 130 -0.03 2.03 18.48
CA GLY A 130 -1.23 1.84 17.67
C GLY A 130 -0.93 1.66 16.19
N ALA A 131 -1.93 1.20 15.44
CA ALA A 131 -1.80 0.98 14.01
C ALA A 131 -1.43 2.27 13.27
N TYR A 132 -0.41 2.21 12.41
CA TYR A 132 -0.07 3.32 11.53
C TYR A 132 -1.04 3.37 10.34
N ILE A 133 -1.93 4.36 10.36
CA ILE A 133 -2.87 4.66 9.27
C ILE A 133 -2.56 6.08 8.78
N PRO A 134 -2.02 6.24 7.56
CA PRO A 134 -1.86 7.55 6.96
C PRO A 134 -3.19 8.30 6.94
N LYS A 135 -3.15 9.58 7.32
CA LYS A 135 -4.29 10.50 7.22
C LYS A 135 -3.91 11.64 6.30
N THR A 136 -4.74 11.92 5.30
CA THR A 136 -4.60 13.14 4.51
C THR A 136 -5.56 14.20 5.05
N LYS A 137 -5.07 15.45 5.16
CA LYS A 137 -5.85 16.58 5.70
C LYS A 137 -6.89 17.12 4.72
N ARG A 138 -6.65 17.01 3.41
CA ARG A 138 -7.54 17.43 2.33
C ARG A 138 -7.53 16.39 1.21
N ALA A 139 -8.68 15.83 0.89
CA ALA A 139 -8.83 14.94 -0.25
C ALA A 139 -8.81 15.78 -1.53
N GLU A 140 -7.82 15.58 -2.38
CA GLU A 140 -7.71 16.19 -3.71
C GLU A 140 -7.84 15.08 -4.75
N TYR A 141 -8.93 14.32 -4.64
CA TYR A 141 -9.28 13.26 -5.56
C TYR A 141 -10.77 13.28 -5.83
N THR A 142 -11.14 12.79 -7.00
CA THR A 142 -12.53 12.70 -7.45
C THR A 142 -12.89 11.23 -7.61
N VAL A 143 -14.11 10.86 -7.27
CA VAL A 143 -14.65 9.53 -7.58
C VAL A 143 -15.53 9.63 -8.82
N LEU A 144 -15.12 8.94 -9.88
CA LEU A 144 -15.96 8.75 -11.04
C LEU A 144 -16.92 7.58 -10.80
N ILE A 145 -18.15 7.76 -11.23
CA ILE A 145 -19.23 6.78 -11.18
C ILE A 145 -19.59 6.48 -12.63
N ASP A 146 -19.66 5.20 -13.00
CA ASP A 146 -20.04 4.82 -14.35
C ASP A 146 -21.41 5.42 -14.72
N SER A 147 -21.52 5.92 -15.95
CA SER A 147 -22.77 6.54 -16.42
C SER A 147 -23.96 5.58 -16.39
N ASN A 148 -23.73 4.27 -16.54
CA ASN A 148 -24.78 3.25 -16.54
C ASN A 148 -25.14 2.74 -15.13
N GLU A 149 -24.39 3.12 -14.09
CA GLU A 149 -24.72 2.74 -12.71
C GLU A 149 -25.99 3.48 -12.25
N ARG A 150 -27.10 2.74 -12.21
CA ARG A 150 -28.43 3.26 -11.88
C ARG A 150 -28.55 3.61 -10.40
N TYR A 151 -27.91 2.82 -9.53
CA TYR A 151 -28.01 2.98 -8.09
C TYR A 151 -26.61 3.14 -7.51
N PRO A 152 -26.00 4.34 -7.63
CA PRO A 152 -24.62 4.55 -7.23
C PRO A 152 -24.45 4.60 -5.71
N TYR A 153 -23.28 4.19 -5.26
CA TYR A 153 -22.80 4.44 -3.90
C TYR A 153 -22.70 5.94 -3.59
N GLN A 154 -22.78 6.24 -2.30
CA GLN A 154 -22.63 7.60 -1.78
C GLN A 154 -21.26 7.76 -1.13
N PHE A 155 -20.53 8.81 -1.52
CA PHE A 155 -19.17 9.07 -1.06
C PHE A 155 -19.06 10.29 -0.11
N GLY A 156 -20.17 10.68 0.51
CA GLY A 156 -20.22 11.77 1.49
C GLY A 156 -19.72 13.09 0.89
N ALA A 157 -18.71 13.69 1.53
CA ALA A 157 -18.14 14.98 1.12
C ALA A 157 -17.07 14.89 0.02
N ILE A 158 -16.78 13.71 -0.51
CA ILE A 158 -15.85 13.53 -1.63
C ILE A 158 -16.55 13.99 -2.91
N GLU A 159 -15.83 14.70 -3.77
CA GLU A 159 -16.34 15.08 -5.09
C GLU A 159 -16.62 13.83 -5.94
N THR A 160 -17.82 13.78 -6.54
CA THR A 160 -18.21 12.68 -7.43
C THR A 160 -18.65 13.22 -8.78
N ARG A 161 -18.36 12.47 -9.84
CA ARG A 161 -18.77 12.81 -11.21
C ARG A 161 -19.22 11.56 -11.95
N ARG A 162 -20.29 11.67 -12.75
CA ARG A 162 -20.66 10.61 -13.70
C ARG A 162 -19.85 10.72 -14.99
N ALA A 163 -19.30 9.61 -15.45
CA ALA A 163 -18.57 9.50 -16.70
C ALA A 163 -18.61 8.05 -17.20
N PRO A 164 -18.51 7.79 -18.51
CA PRO A 164 -18.31 6.44 -19.01
C PRO A 164 -16.96 5.91 -18.52
N LEU A 165 -16.95 4.73 -17.92
CA LEU A 165 -15.73 4.05 -17.51
C LEU A 165 -15.38 2.92 -18.49
N GLN A 166 -14.09 2.73 -18.73
CA GLN A 166 -13.61 1.59 -19.52
C GLN A 166 -13.85 0.26 -18.78
N SER A 167 -13.73 0.27 -17.45
CA SER A 167 -13.91 -0.92 -16.61
C SER A 167 -14.26 -0.51 -15.17
N GLY A 168 -15.05 -1.35 -14.50
CA GLY A 168 -15.58 -1.09 -13.16
C GLY A 168 -16.76 -0.11 -13.14
N ASP A 169 -17.43 -0.03 -12.00
CA ASP A 169 -18.56 0.89 -11.76
C ASP A 169 -18.14 2.18 -11.06
N TYR A 170 -16.97 2.16 -10.40
CA TYR A 170 -16.41 3.30 -9.70
C TYR A 170 -14.92 3.41 -9.98
N ALA A 171 -14.40 4.62 -10.15
CA ALA A 171 -12.98 4.89 -10.31
C ALA A 171 -12.51 6.03 -9.41
N LEU A 172 -11.33 5.87 -8.79
CA LEU A 172 -10.63 6.92 -8.08
C LEU A 172 -9.70 7.65 -9.05
N CYS A 173 -9.89 8.96 -9.19
CA CYS A 173 -9.06 9.82 -10.04
C CYS A 173 -8.23 10.81 -9.21
N ILE A 174 -6.96 10.95 -9.56
CA ILE A 174 -6.07 11.99 -9.03
C ILE A 174 -5.60 12.82 -10.23
N GLY A 175 -6.09 14.05 -10.36
CA GLY A 175 -6.04 14.77 -11.63
C GLY A 175 -6.75 13.97 -12.72
N ASP A 176 -6.10 13.80 -13.87
CA ASP A 176 -6.66 13.05 -15.01
C ASP A 176 -6.36 11.54 -14.97
N ALA A 177 -5.64 11.06 -13.96
CA ALA A 177 -5.21 9.66 -13.87
C ALA A 177 -6.18 8.82 -13.03
N ILE A 178 -6.70 7.73 -13.62
CA ILE A 178 -7.40 6.67 -12.88
C ILE A 178 -6.37 5.85 -12.11
N VAL A 179 -6.44 5.90 -10.78
CA VAL A 179 -5.49 5.20 -9.89
C VAL A 179 -6.09 3.94 -9.25
N ALA A 180 -7.42 3.88 -9.12
CA ALA A 180 -8.11 2.69 -8.67
C ALA A 180 -9.47 2.52 -9.36
N ILE A 181 -9.91 1.27 -9.50
CA ILE A 181 -11.25 0.93 -9.95
C ILE A 181 -11.92 -0.09 -9.03
N VAL A 182 -13.24 -0.06 -8.97
CA VAL A 182 -14.07 -1.02 -8.24
C VAL A 182 -15.22 -1.47 -9.13
N GLU A 183 -15.34 -2.79 -9.30
CA GLU A 183 -16.54 -3.42 -9.84
C GLU A 183 -17.48 -3.75 -8.68
N ARG A 184 -18.73 -3.31 -8.77
CA ARG A 184 -19.79 -3.66 -7.83
C ARG A 184 -20.58 -4.83 -8.40
N LYS A 185 -20.86 -5.83 -7.57
CA LYS A 185 -21.60 -7.01 -8.00
C LYS A 185 -22.64 -7.43 -6.97
N THR A 186 -23.92 -7.49 -7.36
CA THR A 186 -24.94 -8.12 -6.52
C THR A 186 -24.94 -9.63 -6.73
N ARG A 187 -25.59 -10.35 -5.83
CA ARG A 187 -25.78 -11.81 -5.97
C ARG A 187 -26.52 -12.15 -7.25
N GLU A 188 -27.61 -11.45 -7.55
CA GLU A 188 -28.44 -11.69 -8.73
C GLU A 188 -27.66 -11.44 -10.01
N ASN A 189 -26.89 -10.34 -10.07
CA ASN A 189 -26.05 -10.05 -11.22
C ASN A 189 -24.97 -11.10 -11.42
N PHE A 190 -24.31 -11.55 -10.35
CA PHE A 190 -23.30 -12.58 -10.45
C PHE A 190 -23.88 -13.91 -10.93
N LEU A 191 -25.02 -14.35 -10.36
CA LEU A 191 -25.70 -15.59 -10.77
C LEU A 191 -26.08 -15.54 -12.26
N HIS A 192 -26.56 -14.40 -12.75
CA HIS A 192 -26.82 -14.21 -14.17
C HIS A 192 -25.53 -14.29 -15.01
N GLU A 193 -24.44 -13.67 -14.55
CA GLU A 193 -23.13 -13.70 -15.22
C GLU A 193 -22.47 -15.08 -15.22
N LEU A 194 -22.85 -16.01 -14.33
CA LEU A 194 -22.37 -17.39 -14.39
C LEU A 194 -22.74 -18.09 -15.71
N GLY A 195 -23.86 -17.70 -16.34
CA GLY A 195 -24.23 -18.18 -17.68
C GLY A 195 -23.32 -17.64 -18.80
N HIS A 196 -22.57 -16.58 -18.52
CA HIS A 196 -21.64 -15.91 -19.43
C HIS A 196 -20.27 -15.72 -18.78
N LEU A 197 -19.79 -16.75 -18.08
CA LEU A 197 -18.61 -16.66 -17.22
C LEU A 197 -17.37 -16.15 -17.97
N ASP A 198 -17.18 -16.53 -19.23
CA ASP A 198 -16.03 -16.08 -20.03
C ASP A 198 -16.04 -14.56 -20.29
N VAL A 199 -17.23 -13.94 -20.40
CA VAL A 199 -17.37 -12.49 -20.48
C VAL A 199 -16.96 -11.85 -19.16
N PHE A 200 -17.37 -12.45 -18.03
CA PHE A 200 -16.95 -11.97 -16.72
C PHE A 200 -15.43 -12.11 -16.53
N ARG A 201 -14.82 -13.23 -16.97
CA ARG A 201 -13.35 -13.41 -16.97
C ARG A 201 -12.64 -12.36 -17.82
N ALA A 202 -13.14 -12.07 -19.02
CA ALA A 202 -12.60 -11.01 -19.86
C ALA A 202 -12.65 -9.63 -19.16
N LYS A 203 -13.75 -9.32 -18.46
CA LYS A 203 -13.85 -8.10 -17.65
C LYS A 203 -12.81 -8.06 -16.54
N LEU A 204 -12.58 -9.16 -15.82
CA LEU A 204 -11.51 -9.22 -14.80
C LEU A 204 -10.12 -9.03 -15.41
N GLN A 205 -9.89 -9.55 -16.63
CA GLN A 205 -8.65 -9.36 -17.37
C GLN A 205 -8.41 -7.88 -17.74
N GLU A 206 -9.46 -7.15 -18.14
CA GLU A 206 -9.40 -5.70 -18.35
C GLU A 206 -9.09 -4.96 -17.06
N MET A 207 -9.80 -5.30 -15.97
CA MET A 207 -9.56 -4.71 -14.65
C MET A 207 -8.12 -4.92 -14.19
N ALA A 208 -7.50 -6.05 -14.53
CA ALA A 208 -6.12 -6.39 -14.22
C ALA A 208 -5.08 -5.41 -14.81
N LYS A 209 -5.48 -4.50 -15.71
CA LYS A 209 -4.62 -3.43 -16.22
C LYS A 209 -4.50 -2.22 -15.30
N PHE A 210 -5.38 -2.05 -14.32
CA PHE A 210 -5.40 -0.88 -13.45
C PHE A 210 -4.54 -1.09 -12.19
N PRO A 211 -3.81 -0.10 -11.66
CA PRO A 211 -2.89 -0.32 -10.53
C PRO A 211 -3.55 -0.87 -9.26
N HIS A 212 -4.76 -0.39 -8.98
CA HIS A 212 -5.57 -0.78 -7.83
C HIS A 212 -6.96 -1.16 -8.34
N ARG A 213 -7.39 -2.37 -8.02
CA ARG A 213 -8.58 -3.00 -8.61
C ARG A 213 -9.19 -3.95 -7.59
N VAL A 214 -10.50 -4.11 -7.61
CA VAL A 214 -11.22 -5.03 -6.73
C VAL A 214 -12.66 -5.22 -7.22
N VAL A 215 -13.19 -6.42 -7.05
CA VAL A 215 -14.63 -6.70 -7.17
C VAL A 215 -15.21 -6.75 -5.77
N VAL A 216 -16.30 -6.02 -5.58
CA VAL A 216 -17.03 -5.92 -4.30
C VAL A 216 -18.40 -6.53 -4.48
N PHE A 217 -18.61 -7.68 -3.82
CA PHE A 217 -19.88 -8.38 -3.79
C PHE A 217 -20.77 -7.87 -2.66
N GLU A 218 -22.00 -7.50 -3.02
CA GLU A 218 -23.07 -7.18 -2.07
C GLU A 218 -23.75 -8.47 -1.62
N GLY A 219 -23.18 -9.09 -0.60
CA GLY A 219 -23.63 -10.33 0.03
C GLY A 219 -22.43 -11.07 0.61
N SER A 220 -22.65 -11.81 1.70
CA SER A 220 -21.62 -12.63 2.33
C SER A 220 -21.28 -13.80 1.41
N TYR A 221 -20.08 -14.39 1.51
CA TYR A 221 -19.75 -15.59 0.73
C TYR A 221 -20.79 -16.71 0.91
N THR A 222 -21.30 -16.88 2.14
CA THR A 222 -22.36 -17.84 2.47
C THR A 222 -23.65 -17.55 1.70
N ASP A 223 -24.03 -16.29 1.53
CA ASP A 223 -25.25 -15.89 0.79
C ASP A 223 -25.16 -16.36 -0.67
N PHE A 224 -23.96 -16.38 -1.25
CA PHE A 224 -23.74 -16.84 -2.62
C PHE A 224 -23.75 -18.36 -2.75
N VAL A 225 -23.18 -19.09 -1.78
CA VAL A 225 -22.97 -20.55 -1.93
C VAL A 225 -23.98 -21.42 -1.18
N SER A 226 -24.75 -20.86 -0.24
CA SER A 226 -25.68 -21.63 0.59
C SER A 226 -27.15 -21.30 0.33
N GLU A 227 -27.45 -20.09 -0.15
CA GLU A 227 -28.82 -19.77 -0.52
C GLU A 227 -29.23 -20.52 -1.78
N LYS A 228 -30.37 -21.21 -1.68
CA LYS A 228 -30.96 -21.91 -2.83
C LYS A 228 -31.24 -20.90 -3.94
N ASN A 229 -30.95 -21.33 -5.16
CA ASN A 229 -31.36 -20.67 -6.39
C ASN A 229 -31.73 -21.76 -7.40
N GLU A 230 -32.42 -21.37 -8.47
CA GLU A 230 -33.02 -22.31 -9.42
C GLU A 230 -32.02 -22.87 -10.43
N PHE A 231 -30.86 -22.23 -10.60
CA PHE A 231 -29.97 -22.48 -11.74
C PHE A 231 -28.68 -23.21 -11.37
N TYR A 232 -28.11 -22.91 -10.20
CA TYR A 232 -26.76 -23.34 -9.83
C TYR A 232 -26.69 -23.90 -8.42
N GLN A 233 -26.03 -25.05 -8.29
CA GLN A 233 -25.70 -25.61 -6.98
C GLN A 233 -24.63 -24.77 -6.28
N GLY A 234 -24.74 -24.65 -4.96
CA GLY A 234 -23.76 -23.92 -4.14
C GLY A 234 -22.31 -24.35 -4.33
N ALA A 235 -22.08 -25.67 -4.49
CA ALA A 235 -20.76 -26.23 -4.74
C ALA A 235 -20.15 -25.76 -6.09
N PHE A 236 -20.99 -25.58 -7.12
CA PHE A 236 -20.54 -25.03 -8.39
C PHE A 236 -20.14 -23.56 -8.25
N ILE A 237 -20.94 -22.76 -7.57
CA ILE A 237 -20.66 -21.34 -7.30
C ILE A 237 -19.35 -21.20 -6.53
N ALA A 238 -19.16 -21.99 -5.47
CA ALA A 238 -17.93 -22.03 -4.68
C ALA A 238 -16.70 -22.37 -5.55
N ARG A 239 -16.83 -23.36 -6.44
CA ARG A 239 -15.77 -23.74 -7.39
C ARG A 239 -15.43 -22.59 -8.33
N VAL A 240 -16.43 -21.91 -8.91
CA VAL A 240 -16.21 -20.76 -9.80
C VAL A 240 -15.50 -19.62 -9.07
N ILE A 241 -15.94 -19.25 -7.86
CA ILE A 241 -15.28 -18.20 -7.08
C ILE A 241 -13.82 -18.56 -6.78
N GLY A 242 -13.54 -19.81 -6.41
CA GLY A 242 -12.18 -20.30 -6.17
C GLY A 242 -11.31 -20.25 -7.43
N ASP A 243 -11.86 -20.67 -8.56
CA ASP A 243 -11.20 -20.64 -9.86
C ASP A 243 -10.87 -19.21 -10.32
N LEU A 244 -11.82 -18.27 -10.18
CA LEU A 244 -11.60 -16.85 -10.47
C LEU A 244 -10.50 -16.25 -9.58
N CYS A 245 -10.47 -16.58 -8.29
CA CYS A 245 -9.39 -16.12 -7.40
C CYS A 245 -8.02 -16.67 -7.80
N ALA A 246 -7.96 -17.90 -8.33
CA ALA A 246 -6.72 -18.54 -8.76
C ALA A 246 -6.23 -17.99 -10.11
N GLU A 247 -7.15 -17.75 -11.05
CA GLU A 247 -6.84 -17.20 -12.37
C GLU A 247 -6.50 -15.70 -12.32
N PHE A 248 -7.19 -14.94 -11.47
CA PHE A 248 -7.02 -13.48 -11.33
C PHE A 248 -6.54 -13.08 -9.92
N PRO A 249 -5.35 -13.54 -9.46
CA PRO A 249 -4.89 -13.30 -8.09
C PRO A 249 -4.68 -11.80 -7.76
N ASP A 250 -4.50 -10.96 -8.79
CA ASP A 250 -4.35 -9.51 -8.64
C ASP A 250 -5.68 -8.75 -8.64
N VAL A 251 -6.83 -9.42 -8.82
CA VAL A 251 -8.18 -8.84 -8.75
C VAL A 251 -8.92 -9.46 -7.56
N PRO A 252 -8.81 -8.86 -6.35
CA PRO A 252 -9.46 -9.42 -5.17
C PRO A 252 -10.99 -9.45 -5.32
N LEU A 253 -11.59 -10.55 -4.88
CA LEU A 253 -13.04 -10.72 -4.78
C LEU A 253 -13.44 -10.59 -3.30
N LEU A 254 -14.12 -9.50 -2.94
CA LEU A 254 -14.47 -9.21 -1.55
C LEU A 254 -15.97 -9.31 -1.33
N PHE A 255 -16.38 -10.02 -0.29
CA PHE A 255 -17.77 -10.25 0.08
C PHE A 255 -18.14 -9.44 1.32
N PHE A 256 -19.31 -8.82 1.33
CA PHE A 256 -19.78 -7.95 2.41
C PHE A 256 -21.22 -8.29 2.80
N LYS A 257 -21.64 -7.97 4.03
CA LYS A 257 -23.02 -8.21 4.49
C LYS A 257 -24.10 -7.59 3.57
N GLY A 258 -23.74 -6.57 2.81
CA GLY A 258 -24.60 -5.98 1.79
C GLY A 258 -24.12 -4.60 1.36
N ARG A 259 -24.98 -3.89 0.63
CA ARG A 259 -24.70 -2.58 0.02
C ARG A 259 -24.05 -1.55 0.94
N LYS A 260 -24.59 -1.35 2.15
CA LYS A 260 -24.08 -0.33 3.08
C LYS A 260 -22.63 -0.59 3.51
N SER A 261 -22.31 -1.85 3.86
CA SER A 261 -20.95 -2.24 4.24
C SER A 261 -19.99 -2.21 3.05
N ALA A 262 -20.43 -2.63 1.87
CA ALA A 262 -19.67 -2.55 0.64
C ALA A 262 -19.30 -1.09 0.29
N ASN A 263 -20.29 -0.20 0.27
CA ASN A 263 -20.07 1.23 0.03
C ASN A 263 -19.09 1.83 1.06
N GLN A 264 -19.25 1.54 2.35
CA GLN A 264 -18.36 2.05 3.39
C GLN A 264 -16.92 1.57 3.16
N TRP A 265 -16.74 0.30 2.81
CA TRP A 265 -15.42 -0.24 2.52
C TRP A 265 -14.79 0.42 1.29
N VAL A 266 -15.54 0.60 0.20
CA VAL A 266 -15.06 1.26 -1.03
C VAL A 266 -14.62 2.70 -0.75
N PHE A 267 -15.36 3.43 0.08
CA PHE A 267 -14.98 4.77 0.53
C PHE A 267 -13.60 4.77 1.22
N TYR A 268 -13.38 3.88 2.20
CA TYR A 268 -12.10 3.81 2.91
C TYR A 268 -10.96 3.23 2.05
N TYR A 269 -11.28 2.34 1.11
CA TYR A 269 -10.33 1.80 0.15
C TYR A 269 -9.78 2.92 -0.75
N PHE A 270 -10.64 3.75 -1.33
CA PHE A 270 -10.21 4.90 -2.13
C PHE A 270 -9.39 5.89 -1.31
N GLN A 271 -9.78 6.19 -0.07
CA GLN A 271 -8.94 7.00 0.82
C GLN A 271 -7.55 6.38 1.04
N ALA A 272 -7.47 5.07 1.27
CA ALA A 272 -6.20 4.38 1.48
C ALA A 272 -5.32 4.39 0.24
N VAL A 273 -5.88 4.19 -0.95
CA VAL A 273 -5.15 4.28 -2.22
C VAL A 273 -4.63 5.69 -2.44
N TYR A 274 -5.46 6.72 -2.26
CA TYR A 274 -5.04 8.11 -2.38
C TYR A 274 -3.88 8.44 -1.41
N ASN A 275 -3.99 8.03 -0.14
CA ASN A 275 -2.95 8.26 0.86
C ASN A 275 -1.62 7.55 0.54
N ARG A 276 -1.66 6.45 -0.22
CA ARG A 276 -0.47 5.75 -0.71
C ARG A 276 0.24 6.56 -1.79
N GLN A 277 -0.51 7.17 -2.71
CA GLN A 277 0.03 7.97 -3.80
C GLN A 277 0.59 9.31 -3.29
N SER A 278 -0.17 10.04 -2.46
CA SER A 278 0.24 11.36 -1.95
C SER A 278 1.50 11.32 -1.06
N GLY A 279 1.74 10.21 -0.36
CA GLY A 279 2.95 10.04 0.46
C GLY A 279 4.22 9.74 -0.33
N THR A 280 4.11 9.31 -1.59
CA THR A 280 5.27 8.98 -2.43
C THR A 280 5.91 10.24 -3.02
N SER A 281 5.13 11.30 -3.24
CA SER A 281 5.62 12.59 -3.78
C SER A 281 6.32 13.49 -2.74
N ALA A 282 6.33 13.10 -1.45
CA ALA A 282 6.81 13.95 -0.35
C ALA A 282 8.24 13.59 0.15
N VAL A 283 8.97 12.71 -0.55
CA VAL A 283 10.33 12.28 -0.20
C VAL A 283 11.24 12.35 -1.40
#